data_AF-A0A1Y2RFL7-F1
#
_entry.id   AF-A0A1Y2RFL7-F1
#
_cell.length_a   1.000
_cell.length_b   1.000
_cell.length_c   1.000
_cell.angle_alpha   90.00
_cell.angle_beta   90.00
_cell.angle_gamma   90.00
#
_symmetry.space_group_name_H-M   'P 1'
#
loop_
_entity.id
_entity.type
_entity.pdbx_description
1 polymer ?
#
loop_
_entity_poly.entity_id
_entity_poly.type
_entity_poly.pdbx_seq_one_letter_code
_entity_poly.pdbx_strand_id
1 'polypeptide(L)' 'MYIGNDLIESVAINVKDLRVPGYLGKFKRTLKDKYRELVLSDPEAVEFLVFNPEIKPDGLNANQQH' A
#
# COMPACT_ATOMS: atom_id res chain seq x y z
N MET A 1 1.96 0.48 -12.72
CA MET A 1 2.02 -0.83 -13.42
C MET A 1 0.65 -1.47 -13.29
N TYR A 2 0.17 -2.19 -14.30
CA TYR A 2 -1.08 -2.96 -14.17
C TYR A 2 -0.76 -4.44 -14.07
N ILE A 3 -1.42 -5.15 -13.16
CA ILE A 3 -1.46 -6.62 -13.12
C ILE A 3 -2.92 -7.02 -13.36
N GLY A 4 -3.22 -7.56 -14.55
CA GLY A 4 -4.61 -7.74 -14.96
C GLY A 4 -5.32 -6.38 -15.06
N ASN A 5 -6.44 -6.23 -14.35
CA ASN A 5 -7.19 -4.97 -14.25
C ASN A 5 -6.74 -4.09 -13.06
N ASP A 6 -5.82 -4.59 -12.24
CA ASP A 6 -5.46 -3.93 -10.99
C ASP A 6 -4.30 -2.95 -11.21
N LEU A 7 -4.50 -1.69 -10.79
CA LEU A 7 -3.44 -0.70 -10.76
C LEU A 7 -2.54 -0.92 -9.55
N ILE A 8 -1.27 -1.19 -9.80
CA ILE A 8 -0.22 -1.23 -8.78
C ILE A 8 0.73 -0.06 -9.00
N GLU A 9 0.78 0.85 -8.02
CA GLU A 9 1.72 1.97 -7.99
C GLU A 9 2.51 1.97 -6.68
N SER A 10 3.84 2.13 -6.80
CA SER A 10 4.71 2.40 -5.65
C SER A 10 4.86 3.91 -5.50
N VAL A 11 4.53 4.43 -4.32
CA VAL A 11 4.67 5.86 -4.01
C VAL A 11 5.68 6.02 -2.89
N ALA A 12 6.74 6.77 -3.15
CA ALA A 12 7.77 7.05 -2.15
C ALA A 12 7.20 7.89 -1.01
N ILE A 13 7.52 7.49 0.22
CA ILE A 13 7.25 8.26 1.44
C ILE A 13 8.46 9.12 1.79
N ASN A 14 8.23 10.34 2.27
CA ASN A 14 9.30 11.14 2.86
C ASN A 14 9.54 10.67 4.30
N VAL A 15 10.60 9.90 4.49
CA VAL A 15 10.96 9.31 5.80
C VAL A 15 11.15 10.36 6.88
N LYS A 16 11.61 11.57 6.51
CA LYS A 16 11.81 12.68 7.48
C LYS A 16 10.49 13.17 8.07
N ASP A 17 9.42 13.13 7.27
CA ASP A 17 8.11 13.64 7.64
C ASP A 17 7.23 12.58 8.33
N LEU A 18 7.67 11.31 8.38
CA LEU A 18 6.93 10.25 9.08
C LEU A 18 6.69 10.55 10.55
N ARG A 19 7.58 11.31 11.18
CA ARG A 19 7.46 11.72 12.58
C ARG A 19 6.43 12.83 12.79
N VAL A 20 6.01 13.51 11.72
CA VAL A 20 5.06 14.62 11.79
C VAL A 20 3.65 14.04 11.96
N PRO A 21 2.96 14.36 13.08
CA PRO A 21 1.60 13.91 13.29
C PRO A 21 0.69 14.27 12.12
N GLY A 22 -0.09 13.30 11.64
CA GLY A 22 -1.02 13.50 10.54
C GLY A 22 -0.42 13.42 9.13
N TYR A 23 0.90 13.29 8.97
CA TYR A 23 1.55 13.13 7.66
C TYR A 23 0.96 11.96 6.88
N LEU A 24 0.94 10.76 7.47
CA LEU A 24 0.39 9.56 6.81
C LEU A 24 -1.10 9.73 6.46
N GLY A 25 -1.86 10.40 7.31
CA GLY A 25 -3.27 10.68 7.06
C GLY A 25 -3.47 11.63 5.86
N LYS A 26 -2.68 12.71 5.79
CA LYS A 26 -2.68 13.64 4.65
C LYS A 26 -2.24 12.92 3.37
N PHE A 27 -1.16 12.15 3.44
CA PHE A 27 -0.63 11.37 2.34
C PHE A 27 -1.68 10.39 1.77
N LYS A 28 -2.35 9.62 2.63
CA LYS A 28 -3.45 8.72 2.22
C LYS A 28 -4.60 9.47 1.55
N ARG A 29 -4.99 10.65 2.05
CA ARG A 29 -6.04 11.48 1.41
C ARG A 29 -5.61 11.94 0.02
N THR A 30 -4.37 12.42 -0.12
CA THR A 30 -3.83 12.81 -1.43
C THR A 30 -3.86 11.66 -2.44
N LEU A 31 -3.55 10.43 -2.01
CA LEU A 31 -3.65 9.26 -2.89
C LEU A 31 -5.11 8.94 -3.26
N LYS A 32 -6.05 9.02 -2.30
CA LYS A 32 -7.48 8.84 -2.58
C LYS A 32 -8.00 9.86 -3.59
N ASP A 33 -7.58 11.12 -3.48
CA ASP A 33 -7.97 12.17 -4.42
C ASP A 33 -7.35 11.93 -5.81
N LYS A 34 -6.07 11.52 -5.88
CA LYS A 34 -5.38 11.18 -7.15
C LYS A 34 -6.09 10.05 -7.92
N TYR A 35 -6.54 9.01 -7.22
CA TYR A 35 -7.20 7.85 -7.83
C TYR A 35 -8.71 7.88 -7.68
N ARG A 36 -9.30 9.05 -7.44
CA ARG A 36 -10.74 9.17 -7.12
C ARG A 36 -11.63 8.47 -8.13
N GLU A 37 -11.36 8.64 -9.41
CA GLU A 37 -12.15 8.01 -10.49
C GLU A 37 -12.05 6.48 -10.44
N LEU A 38 -10.85 5.95 -10.25
CA LEU A 38 -10.62 4.51 -10.14
C LEU A 38 -11.31 3.92 -8.90
N VAL A 39 -11.17 4.60 -7.75
CA VAL A 39 -11.82 4.23 -6.48
C VAL A 39 -13.35 4.25 -6.59
N LEU A 40 -13.92 5.17 -7.36
CA LEU A 40 -15.37 5.25 -7.57
C LEU A 40 -15.88 4.26 -8.62
N SER A 41 -15.02 3.81 -9.53
CA SER A 41 -15.37 2.82 -10.55
C SER A 41 -15.39 1.38 -10.05
N ASP A 42 -14.75 1.13 -8.90
CA ASP A 42 -14.66 -0.19 -8.30
C ASP A 42 -15.85 -0.40 -7.32
N PRO A 43 -16.66 -1.47 -7.49
CA PRO A 43 -17.72 -1.81 -6.53
C PRO A 43 -17.18 -2.22 -5.15
N GLU A 44 -15.91 -2.64 -5.05
CA GLU A 44 -15.27 -2.97 -3.78
C GLU A 44 -14.50 -1.78 -3.18
N ALA A 45 -14.43 -1.75 -1.85
CA ALA A 45 -13.71 -0.70 -1.15
C ALA A 45 -12.19 -0.86 -1.35
N VAL A 46 -11.55 0.13 -1.98
CA VAL A 46 -10.11 0.12 -2.21
C VAL A 46 -9.32 0.04 -0.88
N GLU A 47 -8.52 -1.02 -0.75
CA GLU A 47 -7.60 -1.20 0.36
C GLU A 47 -6.21 -0.62 0.04
N PHE A 48 -5.67 0.19 0.96
CA PHE A 48 -4.28 0.65 0.86
C PHE A 48 -3.37 -0.34 1.59
N LEU A 49 -2.70 -1.22 0.82
CA LEU A 49 -1.68 -2.12 1.35
C LEU A 49 -0.41 -1.34 1.69
N VAL A 50 0.04 -1.40 2.94
CA VAL A 50 1.31 -0.81 3.40
C VAL A 50 2.26 -1.96 3.70
N PHE A 51 3.33 -2.08 2.93
CA PHE A 51 4.35 -3.11 3.13
C PHE A 51 5.70 -2.46 3.47
N ASN A 52 6.47 -3.09 4.35
CA ASN A 52 7.85 -2.73 4.60
C ASN A 52 8.76 -3.76 3.90
N PRO A 53 9.52 -3.38 2.84
CA PRO A 53 10.39 -4.29 2.11
C PRO A 53 11.48 -4.93 2.94
N GLU A 54 11.82 -4.36 4.09
CA GLU A 54 12.87 -4.91 4.95
C GLU A 54 12.35 -5.93 5.97
N ILE A 55 11.03 -6.02 6.14
CA ILE A 55 10.42 -7.09 6.94
C ILE A 55 10.37 -8.34 6.06
N LYS A 56 11.30 -9.26 6.31
CA LYS A 56 11.16 -10.63 5.78
C LYS A 56 9.89 -11.22 6.37
N PRO A 57 9.02 -11.86 5.56
CA PRO A 57 7.85 -12.53 6.10
C PRO A 57 8.33 -13.67 7.02
N ASP A 58 8.10 -13.51 8.32
CA ASP A 58 8.26 -14.61 9.27
C ASP A 58 7.14 -15.63 8.97
N GLY A 59 7.47 -16.74 8.28
CA GLY A 59 6.57 -17.91 8.27
C GLY A 59 6.35 -18.72 7.00
N LEU A 60 7.26 -18.74 6.02
CA LEU A 60 7.38 -19.94 5.17
C LEU A 60 8.42 -20.87 5.79
N ASN A 61 8.04 -21.50 6.91
CA ASN A 61 8.81 -22.58 7.52
C ASN A 61 8.86 -23.76 6.54
N ALA A 62 9.96 -23.84 5.78
CA ALA A 62 10.29 -24.95 4.88
C ALA A 62 10.73 -26.23 5.63
N ASN A 63 10.13 -26.54 6.79
CA ASN A 63 10.46 -27.72 7.58
C ASN A 63 9.18 -28.46 7.98
N GLN A 64 8.64 -29.24 7.03
CA GLN A 64 7.94 -30.48 7.34
C GLN A 64 8.68 -31.61 6.62
N GLN A 65 9.81 -32.01 7.20
CA GLN A 65 10.31 -33.38 7.11
C GLN A 65 10.24 -33.94 8.51
N HIS A 66 9.37 -34.93 8.73
CA HIS A 66 9.61 -36.14 9.51
C HIS A 66 8.46 -37.12 9.29
#